data_AF-A0A1G5DAL9-F1
#
_entry.id   AF-A0A1G5DAL9-F1
#
_cell.length_a   1.000
_cell.length_b   1.000
_cell.length_c   1.000
_cell.angle_alpha   90.00
_cell.angle_beta   90.00
_cell.angle_gamma   90.00
#
_symmetry.space_group_name_H-M   'P 1'
#
loop_
_entity.id
_entity.type
_entity.pdbx_description
1 polymer ?
#
loop_
_entity_poly.entity_id
_entity_poly.type
_entity_poly.pdbx_seq_one_letter_code
_entity_poly.pdbx_strand_id
1 'polypeptide(L)'
;MCLETIHIARRVAEVPLLQQTDFQPRGGTPLLDAIMDTIAAISSSLEGREPGEVKVIVAIQTDGEENASRRHGWEEVKGRICAMEQQGWEFIFMGAGLREEAYNMGRKLGLKDDKIVAYGTDREATRSIFEATAANMSLFASGMALSTSYSSAQKVTAGDAFGGDEACEDGPEPDLGGASGVDLDTLAPLPAASPDPVPFMRRARVDSAVMSEPEEPS
;
A
#
# COMPACT_ATOMS: atom_id res chain seq x y z
N MET A 1 4.32 9.35 -22.51
CA MET A 1 3.02 8.74 -22.84
C MET A 1 1.99 9.41 -21.96
N CYS A 2 0.79 9.75 -22.46
CA CYS A 2 -0.27 10.31 -21.62
C CYS A 2 -1.14 9.15 -21.13
N LEU A 3 -1.41 9.11 -19.83
CA LEU A 3 -2.30 8.12 -19.25
C LEU A 3 -3.73 8.53 -19.49
N GLU A 4 -4.54 7.55 -19.87
CA GLU A 4 -5.95 7.75 -20.13
C GLU A 4 -6.73 7.43 -18.86
N THR A 5 -7.41 8.44 -18.32
CA THR A 5 -8.23 8.30 -17.11
C THR A 5 -9.70 8.26 -17.50
N ILE A 6 -10.32 7.10 -17.33
CA ILE A 6 -11.74 6.89 -17.65
C ILE A 6 -12.64 7.47 -16.55
N HIS A 7 -12.25 7.29 -15.28
CA HIS A 7 -13.00 7.74 -14.11
C HIS A 7 -12.06 8.24 -13.00
N ILE A 8 -12.49 9.30 -12.29
CA ILE A 8 -11.83 9.82 -11.09
C ILE A 8 -12.88 9.94 -9.98
N ALA A 9 -12.60 9.38 -8.80
CA ALA A 9 -13.39 9.53 -7.56
C ALA A 9 -14.92 9.31 -7.72
N ARG A 10 -15.34 8.46 -8.66
CA ARG A 10 -16.75 8.10 -8.86
C ARG A 10 -17.14 6.95 -7.94
N ARG A 11 -18.39 6.95 -7.44
CA ARG A 11 -18.93 5.82 -6.69
C ARG A 11 -18.86 4.56 -7.54
N VAL A 12 -18.34 3.47 -7.00
CA VAL A 12 -18.16 2.21 -7.75
C VAL A 12 -19.47 1.70 -8.37
N ALA A 13 -20.62 1.92 -7.72
CA ALA A 13 -21.94 1.54 -8.23
C ALA A 13 -22.40 2.34 -9.47
N GLU A 14 -21.76 3.47 -9.75
CA GLU A 14 -22.04 4.34 -10.90
C GLU A 14 -21.01 4.19 -12.03
N VAL A 15 -19.99 3.35 -11.83
CA VAL A 15 -18.99 3.03 -12.84
C VAL A 15 -19.57 1.92 -13.74
N PRO A 16 -19.76 2.17 -15.05
CA PRO A 16 -20.23 1.15 -15.96
C PRO A 16 -19.21 0.00 -16.08
N LEU A 17 -19.69 -1.18 -16.47
CA LEU A 17 -18.80 -2.28 -16.83
C LEU A 17 -17.92 -1.87 -18.02
N LEU A 18 -16.61 -2.12 -17.90
CA LEU A 18 -15.66 -1.86 -18.96
C LEU A 18 -16.00 -2.70 -20.20
N GLN A 19 -16.00 -2.04 -21.36
CA GLN A 19 -16.15 -2.66 -22.67
C GLN A 19 -14.77 -2.78 -23.34
N GLN A 20 -14.67 -3.60 -24.39
CA GLN A 20 -13.41 -3.74 -25.15
C GLN A 20 -12.93 -2.40 -25.75
N THR A 21 -13.85 -1.48 -26.05
CA THR A 21 -13.54 -0.14 -26.54
C THR A 21 -12.85 0.72 -25.49
N ASP A 22 -13.11 0.46 -24.20
CA ASP A 22 -12.60 1.26 -23.09
C ASP A 22 -11.19 0.82 -22.66
N PHE A 23 -10.78 -0.41 -23.02
CA PHE A 23 -9.48 -0.97 -22.67
C PHE A 23 -8.71 -1.44 -23.90
N GLN A 24 -7.85 -0.56 -24.40
CA GLN A 24 -7.00 -0.81 -25.57
C GLN A 24 -5.52 -0.71 -25.15
N PRO A 25 -4.86 -1.83 -24.81
CA PRO A 25 -3.44 -1.84 -24.46
C PRO A 25 -2.59 -1.26 -25.59
N ARG A 26 -1.73 -0.29 -25.27
CA ARG A 26 -0.86 0.39 -26.24
C ARG A 26 0.62 -0.03 -26.16
N GLY A 27 0.91 -1.08 -25.41
CA GLY A 27 2.25 -1.60 -25.16
C GLY A 27 3.03 -0.76 -24.13
N GLY A 28 3.91 -1.45 -23.39
CA GLY A 28 4.75 -0.87 -22.35
C GLY A 28 4.02 -0.58 -21.04
N THR A 29 4.79 -0.28 -20.00
CA THR A 29 4.31 -0.06 -18.63
C THR A 29 4.91 1.24 -18.09
N PRO A 30 4.22 2.38 -18.24
CA PRO A 30 4.64 3.66 -17.65
C PRO A 30 4.21 3.71 -16.18
N LEU A 31 4.69 2.77 -15.38
CA LEU A 31 4.32 2.52 -13.99
C LEU A 31 4.57 3.74 -13.11
N LEU A 32 5.76 4.35 -13.18
CA LEU A 32 6.13 5.50 -12.35
C LEU A 32 5.26 6.72 -12.66
N ASP A 33 5.07 7.00 -13.95
CA ASP A 33 4.18 8.06 -14.42
C ASP A 33 2.73 7.80 -13.95
N ALA A 34 2.28 6.54 -13.93
CA ALA A 34 0.93 6.17 -13.48
C ALA A 34 0.70 6.32 -11.99
N ILE A 35 1.69 5.97 -11.18
CA ILE A 35 1.63 6.19 -9.74
C ILE A 35 1.51 7.69 -9.45
N MET A 36 2.34 8.52 -10.08
CA MET A 36 2.34 9.97 -9.84
C MET A 36 1.05 10.64 -10.29
N ASP A 37 0.55 10.32 -11.49
CA ASP A 37 -0.72 10.85 -11.98
C ASP A 37 -1.90 10.42 -11.08
N THR A 38 -1.88 9.17 -10.61
CA THR A 38 -2.92 8.64 -9.70
C THR A 38 -2.91 9.37 -8.36
N ILE A 39 -1.73 9.54 -7.75
CA ILE A 39 -1.60 10.27 -6.48
C ILE A 39 -2.08 11.71 -6.65
N ALA A 40 -1.72 12.38 -7.76
CA ALA A 40 -2.15 13.74 -8.04
C ALA A 40 -3.68 13.84 -8.20
N ALA A 41 -4.27 12.95 -9.00
CA ALA A 41 -5.71 12.93 -9.24
C ALA A 41 -6.52 12.67 -7.96
N ILE A 42 -6.10 11.69 -7.14
CA ILE A 42 -6.77 11.40 -5.88
C ILE A 42 -6.58 12.56 -4.89
N SER A 43 -5.37 13.11 -4.76
CA SER A 43 -5.10 14.26 -3.88
C SER A 43 -6.00 15.44 -4.22
N SER A 44 -6.14 15.75 -5.52
CA SER A 44 -7.01 16.84 -5.97
C SER A 44 -8.49 16.56 -5.68
N SER A 45 -8.94 15.31 -5.84
CA SER A 45 -10.32 14.91 -5.50
C SER A 45 -10.66 15.01 -4.01
N LEU A 46 -9.63 15.08 -3.15
CA LEU A 46 -9.75 15.19 -1.69
C LEU A 46 -9.50 16.62 -1.18
N GLU A 47 -9.28 17.60 -2.07
CA GLU A 47 -9.13 18.99 -1.67
C GLU A 47 -10.33 19.47 -0.84
N GLY A 48 -10.06 20.12 0.29
CA GLY A 48 -11.08 20.59 1.23
C GLY A 48 -11.60 19.53 2.21
N ARG A 49 -11.11 18.29 2.15
CA ARG A 49 -11.36 17.28 3.19
C ARG A 49 -10.27 17.27 4.24
N GLU A 50 -10.65 16.94 5.46
CA GLU A 50 -9.68 16.84 6.55
C GLU A 50 -8.81 15.58 6.39
N PRO A 51 -7.50 15.64 6.73
CA PRO A 51 -6.65 14.45 6.74
C PRO A 51 -7.27 13.33 7.59
N GLY A 52 -7.41 12.14 7.01
CA GLY A 52 -8.01 10.97 7.68
C GLY A 52 -9.54 10.91 7.62
N GLU A 53 -10.23 11.92 7.07
CA GLU A 53 -11.68 11.85 6.80
C GLU A 53 -12.00 10.75 5.78
N VAL A 54 -11.12 10.59 4.79
CA VAL A 54 -11.23 9.56 3.76
C VAL A 54 -10.02 8.63 3.84
N LYS A 55 -10.29 7.33 3.92
CA LYS A 55 -9.27 6.30 3.80
C LYS A 55 -8.93 6.08 2.33
N VAL A 56 -7.64 6.15 1.99
CA VAL A 56 -7.15 5.95 0.63
C VAL A 56 -6.32 4.70 0.58
N ILE A 57 -6.65 3.81 -0.36
CA ILE A 57 -5.87 2.62 -0.67
C ILE A 57 -5.53 2.69 -2.16
N VAL A 58 -4.25 2.58 -2.49
CA VAL A 58 -3.75 2.55 -3.87
C VAL A 58 -3.21 1.15 -4.15
N ALA A 59 -3.90 0.42 -5.03
CA ALA A 59 -3.44 -0.87 -5.52
C ALA A 59 -2.67 -0.68 -6.83
N ILE A 60 -1.37 -0.96 -6.79
CA ILE A 60 -0.48 -0.91 -7.95
C ILE A 60 -0.40 -2.31 -8.52
N GLN A 61 -1.08 -2.56 -9.65
CA GLN A 61 -1.09 -3.86 -10.31
C GLN A 61 -0.45 -3.78 -11.69
N THR A 62 0.44 -4.72 -12.00
CA THR A 62 1.09 -4.82 -13.31
C THR A 62 1.47 -6.27 -13.63
N ASP A 63 1.45 -6.61 -14.92
CA ASP A 63 1.96 -7.87 -15.48
C ASP A 63 3.31 -7.70 -16.19
N GLY A 64 3.85 -6.47 -16.21
CA GLY A 64 5.13 -6.14 -16.82
C GLY A 64 5.98 -5.19 -15.99
N GLU A 65 7.26 -5.12 -16.33
CA GLU A 65 8.22 -4.21 -15.70
C GLU A 65 8.08 -2.77 -16.21
N GLU A 66 8.46 -1.80 -15.38
CA GLU A 66 8.60 -0.40 -15.78
C GLU A 66 9.58 -0.26 -16.96
N ASN A 67 9.07 0.26 -18.09
CA ASN A 67 9.85 0.42 -19.32
C ASN A 67 9.41 1.60 -20.20
N ALA A 68 8.46 2.43 -19.75
CA ALA A 68 7.81 3.43 -20.60
C ALA A 68 7.57 4.80 -19.93
N SER A 69 7.87 4.96 -18.65
CA SER A 69 7.78 6.23 -17.94
C SER A 69 8.81 7.23 -18.48
N ARG A 70 8.42 8.51 -18.54
CA ARG A 70 9.27 9.59 -19.08
C ARG A 70 9.30 10.85 -18.23
N ARG A 71 8.40 10.99 -17.24
CA ARG A 71 8.29 12.21 -16.43
C ARG A 71 8.87 12.03 -15.04
N HIS A 72 8.70 10.84 -14.46
CA HIS A 72 9.08 10.58 -13.07
C HIS A 72 10.09 9.44 -12.95
N GLY A 73 10.96 9.56 -11.94
CA GLY A 73 11.98 8.56 -11.60
C GLY A 73 11.69 7.83 -10.29
N TRP A 74 12.31 6.67 -10.10
CA TRP A 74 12.08 5.80 -8.93
C TRP A 74 12.19 6.51 -7.59
N GLU A 75 13.23 7.35 -7.42
CA GLU A 75 13.52 8.01 -6.15
C GLU A 75 12.47 9.09 -5.80
N GLU A 76 12.01 9.83 -6.82
CA GLU A 76 10.92 10.81 -6.68
C GLU A 76 9.60 10.10 -6.30
N VAL A 77 9.25 9.03 -7.01
CA VAL A 77 8.02 8.28 -6.76
C VAL A 77 8.05 7.65 -5.36
N LYS A 78 9.18 7.05 -4.95
CA LYS A 78 9.37 6.53 -3.60
C LYS A 78 9.17 7.61 -2.53
N GLY A 79 9.78 8.79 -2.73
CA GLY A 79 9.60 9.92 -1.82
C GLY A 79 8.14 10.35 -1.72
N ARG A 80 7.41 10.35 -2.85
CA ARG A 80 5.99 10.68 -2.87
C ARG A 80 5.13 9.65 -2.14
N ILE A 81 5.36 8.35 -2.37
CA ILE A 81 4.65 7.26 -1.68
C ILE A 81 4.86 7.37 -0.17
N CYS A 82 6.10 7.52 0.29
CA CYS A 82 6.40 7.65 1.71
C CYS A 82 5.69 8.85 2.36
N ALA A 83 5.62 9.98 1.66
CA ALA A 83 4.89 11.16 2.15
C ALA A 83 3.36 10.94 2.20
N MET A 84 2.79 10.13 1.31
CA MET A 84 1.37 9.77 1.34
C MET A 84 1.07 8.74 2.43
N GLU A 85 1.96 7.77 2.68
CA GLU A 85 1.83 6.82 3.80
C GLU A 85 1.81 7.54 5.16
N GLN A 86 2.62 8.60 5.33
CA GLN A 86 2.58 9.45 6.52
C GLN A 86 1.24 10.19 6.71
N GLN A 87 0.44 10.32 5.64
CA GLN A 87 -0.91 10.89 5.67
C GLN A 87 -1.99 9.80 5.82
N GLY A 88 -1.59 8.55 6.06
CA GLY A 88 -2.49 7.41 6.28
C GLY A 88 -2.98 6.74 4.99
N TRP A 89 -2.34 7.01 3.84
CA TRP A 89 -2.62 6.26 2.62
C TRP A 89 -1.95 4.89 2.68
N GLU A 90 -2.66 3.87 2.20
CA GLU A 90 -2.11 2.52 2.08
C GLU A 90 -1.75 2.22 0.63
N PHE A 91 -0.56 1.67 0.40
CA PHE A 91 -0.11 1.21 -0.91
C PHE A 91 0.12 -0.29 -0.88
N ILE A 92 -0.33 -0.98 -1.92
CA ILE A 92 -0.03 -2.40 -2.16
C ILE A 92 0.46 -2.58 -3.59
N PHE A 93 1.32 -3.57 -3.79
CA PHE A 93 1.86 -3.92 -5.10
C PHE A 93 1.51 -5.36 -5.46
N MET A 94 0.94 -5.55 -6.65
CA MET A 94 0.44 -6.83 -7.13
C MET A 94 1.08 -7.15 -8.50
N GLY A 95 2.06 -8.04 -8.51
CA GLY A 95 2.71 -8.51 -9.73
C GLY A 95 2.00 -9.74 -10.30
N ALA A 96 1.43 -9.63 -11.50
CA ALA A 96 0.75 -10.72 -12.18
C ALA A 96 1.72 -11.47 -13.09
N GLY A 97 2.06 -12.72 -12.77
CA GLY A 97 3.06 -13.49 -13.52
C GLY A 97 4.50 -12.97 -13.35
N LEU A 98 4.71 -12.01 -12.45
CA LEU A 98 6.01 -11.50 -12.04
C LEU A 98 6.42 -12.22 -10.74
N ARG A 99 7.69 -12.60 -10.59
CA ARG A 99 8.19 -13.28 -9.39
C ARG A 99 9.06 -12.32 -8.59
N GLU A 100 10.38 -12.46 -8.66
CA GLU A 100 11.34 -11.58 -8.02
C GLU A 100 11.19 -10.12 -8.47
N GLU A 101 10.77 -9.92 -9.72
CA GLU A 101 10.57 -8.61 -10.34
C GLU A 101 9.53 -7.79 -9.58
N ALA A 102 8.46 -8.41 -9.09
CA ALA A 102 7.42 -7.74 -8.31
C ALA A 102 8.00 -7.18 -7.00
N TYR A 103 8.77 -7.98 -6.27
CA TYR A 103 9.43 -7.59 -5.04
C TYR A 103 10.50 -6.53 -5.27
N ASN A 104 11.30 -6.67 -6.34
CA ASN A 104 12.31 -5.69 -6.71
C ASN A 104 11.69 -4.33 -7.02
N MET A 105 10.60 -4.28 -7.77
CA MET A 105 9.89 -3.03 -8.06
C MET A 105 9.20 -2.46 -6.82
N GLY A 106 8.47 -3.28 -6.06
CA GLY A 106 7.80 -2.84 -4.84
C GLY A 106 8.77 -2.25 -3.80
N ARG A 107 9.93 -2.89 -3.60
CA ARG A 107 10.99 -2.35 -2.71
C ARG A 107 11.61 -1.06 -3.24
N LYS A 108 11.78 -0.92 -4.57
CA LYS A 108 12.22 0.34 -5.18
C LYS A 108 11.22 1.48 -4.99
N LEU A 109 9.91 1.17 -4.92
CA LEU A 109 8.86 2.12 -4.55
C LEU A 109 8.84 2.44 -3.05
N GLY A 110 9.63 1.73 -2.23
CA GLY A 110 9.69 1.91 -0.77
C GLY A 110 8.68 1.07 0.00
N LEU A 111 7.98 0.13 -0.64
CA LEU A 111 7.02 -0.74 0.01
C LEU A 111 7.72 -1.85 0.78
N LYS A 112 7.12 -2.25 1.90
CA LYS A 112 7.51 -3.43 2.66
C LYS A 112 7.04 -4.70 1.96
N ASP A 113 7.73 -5.80 2.22
CA ASP A 113 7.41 -7.08 1.60
C ASP A 113 5.97 -7.53 1.89
N ASP A 114 5.44 -7.26 3.09
CA ASP A 114 4.04 -7.56 3.45
C ASP A 114 3.00 -6.76 2.66
N LYS A 115 3.40 -5.73 1.91
CA LYS A 115 2.56 -4.97 0.97
C LYS A 115 2.71 -5.42 -0.48
N ILE A 116 3.56 -6.40 -0.74
CA ILE A 116 3.88 -6.88 -2.08
C ILE A 116 3.39 -8.32 -2.21
N VAL A 117 2.76 -8.63 -3.34
CA VAL A 117 2.41 -9.99 -3.72
C VAL A 117 2.76 -10.25 -5.18
N ALA A 118 3.38 -11.41 -5.42
CA ALA A 118 3.63 -11.97 -6.74
C ALA A 118 2.68 -13.15 -6.95
N TYR A 119 1.72 -13.06 -7.87
CA TYR A 119 0.72 -14.11 -8.08
C TYR A 119 0.80 -14.70 -9.49
N GLY A 120 0.44 -15.98 -9.60
CA GLY A 120 0.47 -16.73 -10.86
C GLY A 120 -0.56 -16.25 -11.89
N THR A 121 -0.35 -16.63 -13.16
CA THR A 121 -1.28 -16.33 -14.26
C THR A 121 -2.48 -17.29 -14.31
N ASP A 122 -2.51 -18.30 -13.44
CA ASP A 122 -3.63 -19.22 -13.37
C ASP A 122 -4.85 -18.58 -12.71
N ARG A 123 -6.03 -19.08 -13.09
CA ARG A 123 -7.31 -18.51 -12.66
C ARG A 123 -7.53 -18.63 -11.16
N GLU A 124 -7.00 -19.69 -10.55
CA GLU A 124 -7.20 -19.97 -9.13
C GLU A 124 -6.35 -19.03 -8.27
N ALA A 125 -5.07 -18.88 -8.58
CA ALA A 125 -4.18 -17.91 -7.95
C ALA A 125 -4.69 -16.48 -8.11
N THR A 126 -5.09 -16.10 -9.33
CA THR A 126 -5.68 -14.77 -9.59
C THR A 126 -6.93 -14.55 -8.74
N ARG A 127 -7.84 -15.53 -8.68
CA ARG A 127 -9.04 -15.41 -7.85
C ARG A 127 -8.70 -15.28 -6.37
N SER A 128 -7.81 -16.15 -5.87
CA SER A 128 -7.42 -16.19 -4.47
C SER A 128 -6.84 -14.86 -4.01
N ILE A 129 -5.91 -14.27 -4.79
CA ILE A 129 -5.29 -13.01 -4.38
C ILE A 129 -6.24 -11.83 -4.44
N PHE A 130 -7.16 -11.80 -5.41
CA PHE A 130 -8.19 -10.76 -5.48
C PHE A 130 -9.17 -10.86 -4.31
N GLU A 131 -9.57 -12.07 -3.92
CA GLU A 131 -10.40 -12.31 -2.73
C GLU A 131 -9.67 -11.87 -1.44
N ALA A 132 -8.40 -12.24 -1.28
CA ALA A 132 -7.57 -11.81 -0.14
C ALA A 132 -7.38 -10.29 -0.10
N THR A 133 -7.10 -9.68 -1.25
CA THR A 133 -6.93 -8.22 -1.38
C THR A 133 -8.22 -7.49 -1.01
N ALA A 134 -9.37 -7.94 -1.54
CA ALA A 134 -10.67 -7.37 -1.22
C ALA A 134 -11.01 -7.50 0.28
N ALA A 135 -10.69 -8.64 0.89
CA ALA A 135 -10.86 -8.85 2.32
C ALA A 135 -10.00 -7.88 3.15
N ASN A 136 -8.71 -7.77 2.84
CA ASN A 136 -7.78 -6.88 3.54
C ASN A 136 -8.19 -5.40 3.40
N MET A 137 -8.57 -4.98 2.20
CA MET A 137 -9.09 -3.63 1.95
C MET A 137 -10.39 -3.35 2.73
N SER A 138 -11.30 -4.32 2.79
CA SER A 138 -12.57 -4.17 3.50
C SER A 138 -12.36 -4.04 5.01
N LEU A 139 -11.44 -4.82 5.58
CA LEU A 139 -11.06 -4.73 7.00
C LEU A 139 -10.38 -3.40 7.33
N PHE A 140 -9.50 -2.92 6.46
CA PHE A 140 -8.89 -1.60 6.62
C PHE A 140 -9.93 -0.48 6.52
N ALA A 141 -10.81 -0.53 5.51
CA ALA A 141 -11.86 0.45 5.29
C ALA A 141 -12.83 0.51 6.48
N SER A 142 -13.22 -0.62 7.06
CA SER A 142 -14.07 -0.68 8.25
C SER A 142 -13.36 -0.26 9.54
N GLY A 143 -12.02 -0.19 9.54
CA GLY A 143 -11.20 0.13 10.72
C GLY A 143 -10.94 -1.08 11.62
N MET A 144 -11.27 -2.28 11.17
CA MET A 144 -10.96 -3.53 11.88
C MET A 144 -9.50 -3.95 11.71
N ALA A 145 -8.83 -3.48 10.66
CA ALA A 145 -7.39 -3.64 10.46
C ALA A 145 -6.69 -2.29 10.39
N LEU A 146 -5.47 -2.23 10.93
CA LEU A 146 -4.61 -1.05 10.89
C LEU A 146 -3.89 -0.90 9.54
N SER A 147 -3.79 -1.98 8.77
CA SER A 147 -3.10 -1.99 7.48
C SER A 147 -3.70 -3.00 6.51
N THR A 148 -3.40 -2.85 5.22
CA THR A 148 -3.76 -3.75 4.12
C THR A 148 -2.75 -4.88 3.85
N SER A 149 -1.89 -5.22 4.82
CA SER A 149 -0.81 -6.21 4.61
C SER A 149 -1.32 -7.62 4.30
N TYR A 150 -0.55 -8.34 3.51
CA TYR A 150 -0.78 -9.75 3.19
C TYR A 150 -0.12 -10.65 4.22
N SER A 151 -0.84 -11.67 4.68
CA SER A 151 -0.25 -12.75 5.47
C SER A 151 0.52 -13.74 4.60
N SER A 152 1.48 -14.47 5.17
CA SER A 152 2.22 -15.51 4.45
C SER A 152 1.28 -16.56 3.86
N ALA A 153 0.21 -16.92 4.57
CA ALA A 153 -0.80 -17.85 4.06
C ALA A 153 -1.55 -17.33 2.82
N GLN A 154 -1.92 -16.03 2.81
CA GLN A 154 -2.55 -15.40 1.65
C GLN A 154 -1.61 -15.41 0.44
N LYS A 155 -0.33 -15.11 0.66
CA LYS A 155 0.69 -15.10 -0.40
C LYS A 155 0.96 -16.49 -0.96
N VAL A 156 1.17 -17.49 -0.10
CA VAL A 156 1.39 -18.89 -0.52
C VAL A 156 0.20 -19.41 -1.33
N THR A 157 -1.03 -19.12 -0.90
CA THR A 157 -2.25 -19.53 -1.63
C THR A 157 -2.32 -18.90 -3.03
N ALA A 158 -1.78 -17.70 -3.20
CA ALA A 158 -1.69 -17.01 -4.49
C ALA A 158 -0.53 -17.52 -5.39
N GLY A 159 0.22 -18.52 -4.94
CA GLY A 159 1.40 -19.02 -5.65
C GLY A 159 2.64 -18.13 -5.52
N ASP A 160 2.65 -17.23 -4.52
CA ASP A 160 3.80 -16.38 -4.24
C ASP A 160 4.91 -17.17 -3.53
N ALA A 161 5.98 -17.46 -4.25
CA ALA A 161 7.13 -18.20 -3.74
C ALA A 161 8.00 -17.38 -2.76
N PHE A 162 7.84 -16.06 -2.71
CA PHE A 162 8.57 -15.16 -1.80
C PHE A 162 7.74 -14.75 -0.58
N GLY A 163 6.50 -15.25 -0.49
CA GLY A 163 5.59 -15.00 0.62
C GLY A 163 5.80 -15.87 1.86
N GLY A 164 6.64 -16.89 1.74
CA GLY A 164 7.15 -17.61 2.90
C GLY A 164 8.39 -16.89 3.41
N ASP A 165 8.39 -16.47 4.67
CA ASP A 165 9.61 -16.64 5.43
C ASP A 165 10.04 -18.09 5.20
N GLU A 166 11.31 -18.32 4.85
CA GLU A 166 11.86 -19.67 4.94
C GLU A 166 11.64 -20.11 6.38
N ALA A 167 10.59 -20.91 6.62
CA ALA A 167 10.54 -21.73 7.80
C ALA A 167 11.79 -22.60 7.68
N CYS A 168 12.78 -22.35 8.56
CA CYS A 168 13.99 -23.13 8.63
C CYS A 168 13.64 -24.61 8.41
N GLU A 169 14.11 -25.18 7.31
CA GLU A 169 13.99 -26.61 7.07
C GLU A 169 14.56 -27.34 8.28
N ASP A 170 13.84 -28.39 8.72
CA ASP A 170 14.14 -29.27 9.86
C ASP A 170 15.65 -29.43 10.12
N GLY A 171 16.14 -28.72 11.12
CA GLY A 171 17.36 -29.11 11.81
C GLY A 171 17.09 -30.42 12.57
N PRO A 172 18.04 -31.37 12.60
CA PRO A 172 17.78 -32.68 13.20
C PRO A 172 17.40 -32.54 14.68
N GLU A 173 16.42 -33.35 15.10
CA GLU A 173 15.82 -33.35 16.44
C GLU A 173 16.87 -33.20 17.55
N PRO A 174 16.62 -32.35 18.57
CA PRO A 174 17.51 -32.28 19.71
C PRO A 174 17.38 -33.55 20.55
N ASP A 175 18.48 -34.29 20.62
CA ASP A 175 18.76 -35.36 21.57
C ASP A 175 18.44 -34.90 23.00
N LEU A 176 17.51 -35.59 23.65
CA LEU A 176 17.15 -35.38 25.06
C LEU A 176 18.26 -35.91 25.97
N GLY A 177 19.36 -35.16 26.05
CA GLY A 177 20.44 -35.32 27.02
C GLY A 177 20.30 -34.34 28.18
N GLY A 178 20.13 -34.87 29.39
CA GLY A 178 19.64 -34.13 30.56
C GLY A 178 20.49 -32.97 31.08
N ALA A 179 19.79 -32.01 31.67
CA ALA A 179 20.33 -31.11 32.68
C ALA A 179 19.25 -30.85 33.73
N SER A 180 19.51 -31.35 34.94
CA SER A 180 18.73 -31.17 36.15
C SER A 180 18.81 -29.74 36.68
N GLY A 181 17.66 -29.21 37.12
CA GLY A 181 17.58 -28.31 38.26
C GLY A 181 17.83 -26.82 38.02
N VAL A 182 16.75 -26.05 37.90
CA VAL A 182 16.68 -24.68 38.43
C VAL A 182 15.28 -24.44 38.99
N ASP A 183 15.24 -24.07 40.27
CA ASP A 183 14.04 -23.85 41.09
C ASP A 183 13.17 -22.70 40.58
N LEU A 184 11.86 -22.96 40.46
CA LEU A 184 10.84 -22.07 39.90
C LEU A 184 10.17 -21.20 40.98
N ASP A 185 10.93 -20.68 41.95
CA ASP A 185 10.39 -19.90 43.07
C ASP A 185 11.11 -18.56 43.31
N THR A 186 11.90 -18.07 42.33
CA THR A 186 12.59 -16.76 42.47
C THR A 186 12.54 -15.93 41.18
N LEU A 187 11.33 -15.67 40.67
CA LEU A 187 11.11 -14.65 39.65
C LEU A 187 10.20 -13.56 40.21
N ALA A 188 10.77 -12.38 40.44
CA ALA A 188 10.04 -11.18 40.83
C ALA A 188 9.13 -10.70 39.67
N PRO A 189 7.92 -10.19 39.97
CA PRO A 189 6.99 -9.76 38.93
C PRO A 189 7.45 -8.47 38.23
N LEU A 190 7.29 -8.44 36.91
CA LEU A 190 7.54 -7.28 36.04
C LEU A 190 6.60 -6.11 36.40
N PRO A 191 7.08 -4.85 36.39
CA PRO A 191 6.23 -3.70 36.71
C PRO A 191 5.23 -3.40 35.58
N ALA A 192 4.00 -3.08 35.98
CA ALA A 192 2.90 -2.68 35.09
C ALA A 192 3.20 -1.37 34.34
N ALA A 193 2.90 -1.36 33.04
CA ALA A 193 3.00 -0.17 32.19
C ALA A 193 1.93 0.87 32.59
N SER A 194 2.37 2.10 32.84
CA SER A 194 1.52 3.26 33.15
C SER A 194 0.79 3.77 31.89
N PRO A 195 -0.47 4.24 32.00
CA PRO A 195 -1.20 4.83 30.88
C PRO A 195 -1.11 6.36 30.95
N ASP A 196 -0.31 6.99 30.07
CA ASP A 196 -0.46 8.42 29.79
C ASP A 196 -0.20 8.72 28.30
N PRO A 197 -1.12 9.39 27.59
CA PRO A 197 -0.95 9.76 26.19
C PRO A 197 -0.07 11.02 26.03
N VAL A 198 0.87 10.96 25.09
CA VAL A 198 1.70 12.09 24.66
C VAL A 198 0.85 13.21 24.01
N PRO A 199 1.08 14.51 24.33
CA PRO A 199 0.29 15.61 23.81
C PRO A 199 0.69 16.01 22.38
N PHE A 200 -0.32 16.13 21.51
CA PHE A 200 -0.22 16.58 20.13
C PHE A 200 -0.01 18.10 20.04
N MET A 201 1.09 18.56 19.46
CA MET A 201 1.35 19.97 19.18
C MET A 201 0.40 20.48 18.08
N ARG A 202 -0.49 21.42 18.44
CA ARG A 202 -1.25 22.23 17.48
C ARG A 202 -0.32 23.22 16.79
N ARG A 203 -0.20 23.17 15.46
CA ARG A 203 0.42 24.23 14.68
C ARG A 203 -0.63 25.28 14.30
N ALA A 204 -0.22 26.54 14.41
CA ALA A 204 -1.05 27.74 14.38
C ALA A 204 -1.79 27.96 13.05
N ARG A 205 -3.02 28.50 13.14
CA ARG A 205 -3.70 29.17 12.02
C ARG A 205 -2.85 30.36 11.58
N VAL A 206 -2.62 30.46 10.28
CA VAL A 206 -2.25 31.74 9.66
C VAL A 206 -3.56 32.36 9.19
N ASP A 207 -3.93 33.48 9.82
CA ASP A 207 -5.12 34.23 9.47
C ASP A 207 -4.97 34.90 8.10
N SER A 208 -6.12 34.92 7.41
CA SER A 208 -6.40 35.53 6.12
C SER A 208 -6.07 37.02 6.09
N ALA A 209 -5.39 37.48 5.04
CA ALA A 209 -5.32 38.88 4.67
C ALA A 209 -5.98 39.06 3.29
N VAL A 210 -7.24 39.50 3.33
CA VAL A 210 -7.95 40.13 2.21
C VAL A 210 -7.24 41.44 1.89
N MET A 211 -6.71 41.57 0.67
CA MET A 211 -6.31 42.87 0.12
C MET A 211 -7.40 43.34 -0.84
N SER A 212 -8.17 44.33 -0.38
CA SER A 212 -9.09 45.12 -1.18
C SER A 212 -8.33 46.10 -2.08
N GLU A 213 -8.89 46.31 -3.27
CA GLU A 213 -8.45 47.20 -4.36
C GLU A 213 -8.27 48.67 -3.93
N PRO A 214 -7.46 49.47 -4.65
CA PRO A 214 -7.67 50.91 -4.76
C PRO A 214 -8.25 51.31 -6.13
N GLU A 215 -9.34 52.08 -6.07
CA GLU A 215 -9.95 52.82 -7.19
C GLU A 215 -8.94 53.76 -7.89
N GLU A 216 -8.98 53.79 -9.23
CA GLU A 216 -8.40 54.87 -10.03
C GLU A 216 -9.44 55.97 -10.28
N PRO A 217 -9.09 57.26 -10.14
CA PRO A 217 -9.98 58.36 -10.51
C PRO A 217 -9.69 58.90 -11.93
N SER A 218 -10.78 59.06 -12.70
CA SER A 218 -11.05 60.03 -13.79
C SER A 218 -10.14 60.05 -15.03
#